data_AF-A0A931DGG0-F1
#
_entry.id   AF-A0A931DGG0-F1
#
_cell.length_a   1.000
_cell.length_b   1.000
_cell.length_c   1.000
_cell.angle_alpha   90.00
_cell.angle_beta   90.00
_cell.angle_gamma   90.00
#
_symmetry.space_group_name_H-M   'P 1'
#
loop_
_entity.id
_entity.type
_entity.pdbx_description
1 polymer ?
#
loop_
_entity_poly.entity_id
_entity_poly.type
_entity_poly.pdbx_seq_one_letter_code
_entity_poly.pdbx_strand_id
1 'polypeptide(L)'
;MIEERLRRCGLAPRPGPPAAPLPSIVVGLAASCGRHEGDHRVDSAQVPGEAPDRVTRLNRDWYDLASAHGLFDADREFLVYDRDGAPSRVRLLDDWDVMGEGGVGLFTYAPGHPELGMASLDGRVALVATTWGDGTASSLVLIDPAKAPTVQRYMSRIAANVAASESQRAGLRAWHAYLQAQGLPVPASMTPLSDAELDERRRAAMAPFGRVTTGAPLTDLRNGFRDEEQRANVKWLVHSLLADDHNQEECRYLMRFWWQLTMTYQEVTVHQLREHVGETKLLAAEGLINALRSSPEQVDAWTAAVREVFPFAESRKSSPE
;
A
#
# COMPACT_ATOMS: atom_id res chain seq x y z
N MET A 1 -3.78 -8.70 24.99
CA MET A 1 -4.10 -9.69 23.92
C MET A 1 -2.90 -10.00 23.05
N ILE A 2 -2.14 -8.99 22.57
CA ILE A 2 -0.92 -9.20 21.77
C ILE A 2 0.24 -9.83 22.57
N GLU A 3 0.49 -9.41 23.81
CA GLU A 3 1.59 -9.95 24.63
C GLU A 3 1.49 -11.46 24.87
N GLU A 4 0.29 -11.96 25.10
CA GLU A 4 0.06 -13.40 25.27
C GLU A 4 0.36 -14.17 23.98
N ARG A 5 -0.04 -13.63 22.82
CA ARG A 5 0.29 -14.22 21.52
C ARG A 5 1.80 -14.23 21.27
N LEU A 6 2.49 -13.16 21.63
CA LEU A 6 3.95 -13.10 21.55
C LEU A 6 4.60 -14.18 22.42
N ARG A 7 4.14 -14.36 23.68
CA ARG A 7 4.66 -15.40 24.57
C ARG A 7 4.44 -16.81 24.02
N ARG A 8 3.30 -17.08 23.37
CA ARG A 8 3.04 -18.36 22.71
C ARG A 8 4.02 -18.66 21.56
N CYS A 9 4.57 -17.63 20.92
CA CYS A 9 5.62 -17.75 19.90
C CYS A 9 7.03 -17.93 20.49
N GLY A 10 7.19 -17.88 21.82
CA GLY A 10 8.50 -17.77 22.47
C GLY A 10 9.10 -16.37 22.38
N LEU A 11 8.27 -15.33 22.33
CA LEU A 11 8.71 -13.93 22.28
C LEU A 11 8.32 -13.20 23.57
N ALA A 12 9.30 -12.67 24.28
CA ALA A 12 9.07 -11.84 25.46
C ALA A 12 8.96 -10.36 25.07
N PRO A 13 7.82 -9.68 25.30
CA PRO A 13 7.69 -8.25 25.03
C PRO A 13 8.71 -7.41 25.80
N ARG A 14 9.21 -6.36 25.17
CA ARG A 14 10.15 -5.39 25.75
C ARG A 14 9.59 -3.97 25.67
N PRO A 15 10.04 -3.07 26.58
CA PRO A 15 9.59 -1.69 26.56
C PRO A 15 10.02 -0.97 25.28
N GLY A 16 9.03 -0.53 24.49
CA GLY A 16 9.15 0.44 23.41
C GLY A 16 10.00 0.02 22.20
N PRO A 17 9.59 0.34 20.97
CA PRO A 17 10.49 0.31 19.83
C PRO A 17 11.52 1.45 19.92
N PRO A 18 12.61 1.40 19.13
CA PRO A 18 13.47 2.56 18.87
C PRO A 18 12.66 3.78 18.42
N ALA A 19 13.20 4.99 18.60
CA ALA A 19 12.51 6.24 18.24
C ALA A 19 12.18 6.35 16.75
N ALA A 20 13.02 5.78 15.89
CA ALA A 20 12.84 5.73 14.44
C ALA A 20 13.13 4.30 13.95
N PRO A 21 12.20 3.35 14.14
CA PRO A 21 12.37 1.99 13.67
C PRO A 21 12.27 1.95 12.14
N LEU A 22 12.72 0.85 11.54
CA LEU A 22 12.50 0.64 10.11
C LEU A 22 10.97 0.68 9.82
N PRO A 23 10.48 1.44 8.82
CA PRO A 23 9.04 1.51 8.57
C PRO A 23 8.47 0.17 8.12
N SER A 24 7.26 -0.18 8.58
CA SER A 24 6.57 -1.43 8.18
C SER A 24 6.42 -1.58 6.67
N ILE A 25 6.18 -0.47 5.96
CA ILE A 25 6.12 -0.44 4.50
C ILE A 25 7.46 -0.87 3.86
N VAL A 26 8.61 -0.56 4.48
CA VAL A 26 9.93 -0.99 4.00
C VAL A 26 10.16 -2.46 4.31
N VAL A 27 9.75 -2.92 5.50
CA VAL A 27 9.81 -4.34 5.88
C VAL A 27 9.02 -5.19 4.89
N GLY A 28 7.78 -4.80 4.57
CA GLY A 28 6.94 -5.50 3.59
C GLY A 28 7.51 -5.55 2.17
N LEU A 29 8.30 -4.54 1.78
CA LEU A 29 8.96 -4.52 0.45
C LEU A 29 10.03 -5.58 0.30
N ALA A 30 10.55 -6.18 1.38
CA ALA A 30 11.54 -7.24 1.29
C ALA A 30 11.07 -8.37 0.35
N ALA A 31 9.79 -8.75 0.41
CA ALA A 31 9.22 -9.78 -0.47
C ALA A 31 9.19 -9.36 -1.95
N SER A 32 9.12 -8.05 -2.22
CA SER A 32 9.09 -7.46 -3.57
C SER A 32 10.48 -7.20 -4.18
N CYS A 33 11.53 -7.25 -3.37
CA CYS A 33 12.91 -7.04 -3.84
C CYS A 33 13.37 -8.24 -4.66
N GLY A 34 13.70 -8.12 -5.95
CA GLY A 34 14.09 -9.29 -6.74
C GLY A 34 15.36 -9.99 -6.24
N ARG A 35 15.56 -11.27 -6.59
CA ARG A 35 16.84 -11.99 -6.32
C ARG A 35 18.06 -11.34 -7.00
N HIS A 36 17.83 -10.45 -7.96
CA HIS A 36 18.85 -9.67 -8.65
C HIS A 36 19.17 -8.33 -7.96
N GLU A 37 18.68 -8.09 -6.74
CA GLU A 37 19.05 -6.91 -5.91
C GLU A 37 20.50 -6.91 -5.43
N GLY A 38 21.35 -7.81 -5.93
CA GLY A 38 22.72 -7.98 -5.50
C GLY A 38 22.79 -8.61 -4.11
N ASP A 39 23.83 -8.26 -3.35
CA ASP A 39 24.13 -8.82 -2.01
C ASP A 39 23.15 -8.34 -0.91
N HIS A 40 22.10 -7.60 -1.27
CA HIS A 40 21.15 -7.04 -0.31
C HIS A 40 19.98 -7.96 0.02
N ARG A 41 19.73 -9.02 -0.76
CA ARG A 41 18.64 -9.96 -0.47
C ARG A 41 19.15 -11.40 -0.40
N VAL A 42 18.76 -12.11 0.64
CA VAL A 42 19.03 -13.54 0.83
C VAL A 42 17.72 -14.28 1.09
N ASP A 43 17.49 -15.36 0.36
CA ASP A 43 16.30 -16.20 0.47
C ASP A 43 16.66 -17.56 1.08
N SER A 44 15.77 -18.10 1.90
CA SER A 44 15.79 -19.53 2.21
C SER A 44 15.34 -20.36 0.99
N ALA A 45 15.52 -21.67 1.09
CA ALA A 45 14.87 -22.58 0.15
C ALA A 45 13.34 -22.47 0.29
N GLN A 46 12.63 -22.57 -0.83
CA GLN A 46 11.18 -22.69 -0.80
C GLN A 46 10.78 -24.06 -0.23
N VAL A 47 9.84 -24.04 0.71
CA VAL A 47 9.28 -25.22 1.37
C VAL A 47 7.91 -25.50 0.74
N PRO A 48 7.69 -26.67 0.13
CA PRO A 48 6.39 -27.04 -0.44
C PRO A 48 5.28 -27.05 0.61
N GLY A 49 4.06 -26.69 0.18
CA GLY A 49 2.91 -26.59 1.07
C GLY A 49 2.57 -27.89 1.81
N GLU A 50 2.71 -29.01 1.09
CA GLU A 50 2.42 -30.37 1.55
C GLU A 50 3.61 -31.05 2.26
N ALA A 51 4.71 -30.35 2.50
CA ALA A 51 5.86 -30.94 3.17
C ALA A 51 5.48 -31.33 4.62
N PRO A 52 5.66 -32.60 5.04
CA PRO A 52 5.21 -33.06 6.36
C PRO A 52 5.98 -32.39 7.52
N ASP A 53 7.18 -31.87 7.23
CA ASP A 53 8.05 -31.16 8.17
C ASP A 53 8.08 -29.64 7.91
N ARG A 54 7.07 -29.09 7.22
CA ARG A 54 7.03 -27.69 6.78
C ARG A 54 7.30 -26.69 7.89
N VAL A 55 6.62 -26.82 9.03
CA VAL A 55 6.80 -25.91 10.18
C VAL A 55 8.23 -25.95 10.69
N THR A 56 8.78 -27.15 10.89
CA THR A 56 10.16 -27.35 11.38
C THR A 56 11.19 -26.74 10.43
N ARG A 57 11.01 -26.92 9.12
CA ARG A 57 11.89 -26.35 8.10
C ARG A 57 11.81 -24.83 8.07
N LEU A 58 10.60 -24.26 8.08
CA LEU A 58 10.42 -22.81 8.06
C LEU A 58 10.96 -22.14 9.33
N ASN A 59 10.75 -22.73 10.50
CA ASN A 59 11.33 -22.25 11.76
C ASN A 59 12.86 -22.26 11.69
N ARG A 60 13.46 -23.36 11.21
CA ARG A 60 14.93 -23.46 11.04
C ARG A 60 15.46 -22.42 10.07
N ASP A 61 14.89 -22.36 8.87
CA ASP A 61 15.30 -21.42 7.82
C ASP A 61 15.18 -19.96 8.28
N TRP A 62 14.09 -19.63 9.01
CA TRP A 62 13.91 -18.32 9.64
C TRP A 62 15.02 -18.02 10.65
N TYR A 63 15.30 -18.93 11.57
CA TYR A 63 16.29 -18.72 12.62
C TYR A 63 17.71 -18.62 12.08
N ASP A 64 18.06 -19.47 11.11
CA ASP A 64 19.36 -19.50 10.46
C ASP A 64 19.61 -18.16 9.73
N LEU A 65 18.63 -17.68 8.95
CA LEU A 65 18.72 -16.37 8.29
C LEU A 65 18.78 -15.22 9.28
N ALA A 66 17.90 -15.22 10.29
CA ALA A 66 17.86 -14.19 11.32
C ALA A 66 19.20 -14.06 12.06
N SER A 67 19.82 -15.20 12.39
CA SER A 67 21.09 -15.25 13.10
C SER A 67 22.27 -14.87 12.21
N ALA A 68 22.31 -15.40 10.98
CA ALA A 68 23.41 -15.16 10.04
C ALA A 68 23.51 -13.69 9.61
N HIS A 69 22.40 -12.99 9.57
CA HIS A 69 22.33 -11.62 9.05
C HIS A 69 22.10 -10.55 10.11
N GLY A 70 22.06 -10.92 11.40
CA GLY A 70 22.00 -9.94 12.50
C GLY A 70 20.62 -9.32 12.72
N LEU A 71 19.54 -10.09 12.54
CA LEU A 71 18.21 -9.66 12.99
C LEU A 71 18.19 -9.44 14.50
N PHE A 72 18.84 -10.36 15.21
CA PHE A 72 18.96 -10.36 16.67
C PHE A 72 20.17 -9.52 17.11
N ASP A 73 19.98 -8.68 18.12
CA ASP A 73 21.11 -8.13 18.85
C ASP A 73 21.74 -9.16 19.83
N ALA A 74 22.71 -8.73 20.63
CA ALA A 74 23.39 -9.58 21.60
C ALA A 74 22.44 -10.18 22.67
N ASP A 75 21.32 -9.51 22.96
CA ASP A 75 20.31 -9.95 23.92
C ASP A 75 19.17 -10.75 23.26
N ARG A 76 19.31 -11.07 21.97
CA ARG A 76 18.29 -11.70 21.11
C ARG A 76 17.04 -10.84 20.94
N GLU A 77 17.21 -9.52 20.95
CA GLU A 77 16.13 -8.56 20.81
C GLU A 77 16.02 -8.01 19.39
N PHE A 78 14.78 -7.78 18.96
CA PHE A 78 14.43 -7.34 17.62
C PHE A 78 13.00 -6.76 17.59
N LEU A 79 12.56 -6.30 16.42
CA LEU A 79 11.22 -5.78 16.19
C LEU A 79 10.36 -6.80 15.43
N VAL A 80 9.12 -6.94 15.88
CA VAL A 80 8.04 -7.60 15.13
C VAL A 80 7.00 -6.57 14.74
N TYR A 81 6.43 -6.73 13.56
CA TYR A 81 5.36 -5.86 13.06
C TYR A 81 4.07 -6.67 13.07
N ASP A 82 3.04 -6.12 13.71
CA ASP A 82 1.70 -6.68 13.60
C ASP A 82 1.05 -6.35 12.24
N ARG A 83 -0.18 -6.79 12.05
CA ARG A 83 -0.92 -6.55 10.79
C ARG A 83 -1.20 -5.07 10.52
N ASP A 84 -1.28 -4.26 11.57
CA ASP A 84 -1.48 -2.81 11.45
C ASP A 84 -0.14 -2.09 11.18
N GLY A 85 0.97 -2.83 11.18
CA GLY A 85 2.30 -2.32 10.92
C GLY A 85 2.94 -1.63 12.13
N ALA A 86 2.39 -1.81 13.32
CA ALA A 86 2.95 -1.25 14.55
C ALA A 86 4.14 -2.10 15.03
N PRO A 87 5.33 -1.51 15.23
CA PRO A 87 6.49 -2.25 15.70
C PRO A 87 6.41 -2.50 17.21
N SER A 88 6.62 -3.76 17.61
CA SER A 88 6.81 -4.16 19.00
C SER A 88 8.22 -4.71 19.20
N ARG A 89 8.92 -4.20 20.23
CA ARG A 89 10.22 -4.76 20.64
C ARG A 89 10.01 -6.05 21.41
N VAL A 90 10.75 -7.08 21.05
CA VAL A 90 10.65 -8.40 21.67
C VAL A 90 12.03 -9.01 21.87
N ARG A 91 12.13 -9.97 22.77
CA ARG A 91 13.28 -10.87 22.93
C ARG A 91 12.89 -12.29 22.57
N LEU A 92 13.71 -12.98 21.77
CA LEU A 92 13.55 -14.40 21.49
C LEU A 92 13.95 -15.25 22.72
N LEU A 93 13.05 -16.13 23.16
CA LEU A 93 13.28 -17.09 24.24
C LEU A 93 13.93 -18.37 23.69
N ASP A 94 14.35 -19.28 24.57
CA ASP A 94 14.95 -20.56 24.18
C ASP A 94 13.90 -21.50 23.56
N ASP A 95 12.72 -21.53 24.15
CA ASP A 95 11.56 -22.25 23.61
C ASP A 95 10.76 -21.30 22.71
N TRP A 96 10.88 -21.45 21.39
CA TRP A 96 10.21 -20.61 20.39
C TRP A 96 9.56 -21.44 19.29
N ASP A 97 8.44 -20.91 18.78
CA ASP A 97 7.68 -21.48 17.67
C ASP A 97 6.98 -20.36 16.89
N VAL A 98 7.72 -19.74 15.97
CA VAL A 98 7.24 -18.57 15.21
C VAL A 98 6.33 -19.01 14.05
N MET A 99 6.66 -20.11 13.39
CA MET A 99 5.96 -20.61 12.20
C MET A 99 4.88 -21.65 12.50
N GLY A 100 4.80 -22.16 13.73
CA GLY A 100 3.84 -23.19 14.13
C GLY A 100 2.61 -22.64 14.83
N GLU A 101 2.10 -23.41 15.79
CA GLU A 101 0.87 -23.13 16.55
C GLU A 101 1.00 -21.87 17.41
N GLY A 102 2.22 -21.55 17.86
CA GLY A 102 2.50 -20.33 18.61
C GLY A 102 2.19 -19.06 17.82
N GLY A 103 2.50 -19.08 16.52
CA GLY A 103 2.38 -17.95 15.59
C GLY A 103 1.00 -17.69 15.01
N VAL A 104 0.05 -18.62 15.17
CA VAL A 104 -1.27 -18.52 14.54
C VAL A 104 -2.04 -17.29 15.02
N GLY A 105 -2.53 -16.51 14.07
CA GLY A 105 -3.25 -15.25 14.31
C GLY A 105 -2.35 -14.05 14.64
N LEU A 106 -1.03 -14.23 14.64
CA LEU A 106 -0.06 -13.14 14.74
C LEU A 106 0.86 -13.10 13.51
N PHE A 107 1.58 -14.18 13.25
CA PHE A 107 2.57 -14.32 12.19
C PHE A 107 2.18 -15.30 11.10
N THR A 108 1.21 -16.17 11.39
CA THR A 108 0.71 -17.17 10.46
C THR A 108 -0.82 -17.16 10.48
N TYR A 109 -1.46 -17.52 9.36
CA TYR A 109 -2.91 -17.78 9.38
C TYR A 109 -3.23 -19.23 9.74
N ALA A 110 -2.29 -20.13 9.49
CA ALA A 110 -2.28 -21.52 9.90
C ALA A 110 -0.81 -21.98 10.10
N PRO A 111 -0.53 -23.03 10.88
CA PRO A 111 0.83 -23.53 11.04
C PRO A 111 1.52 -23.78 9.70
N GLY A 112 2.72 -23.23 9.52
CA GLY A 112 3.50 -23.34 8.29
C GLY A 112 3.10 -22.36 7.19
N HIS A 113 2.13 -21.48 7.42
CA HIS A 113 1.67 -20.49 6.46
C HIS A 113 1.96 -19.05 6.95
N PRO A 114 3.23 -18.60 6.84
CA PRO A 114 3.63 -17.31 7.34
C PRO A 114 3.15 -16.13 6.50
N GLU A 115 2.88 -15.05 7.20
CA GLU A 115 2.68 -13.68 6.73
C GLU A 115 3.20 -12.74 7.83
N LEU A 116 4.53 -12.61 7.92
CA LEU A 116 5.17 -11.85 8.99
C LEU A 116 6.24 -10.89 8.49
N GLY A 117 6.45 -9.83 9.25
CA GLY A 117 7.54 -8.88 9.07
C GLY A 117 8.25 -8.59 10.38
N MET A 118 9.58 -8.54 10.31
CA MET A 118 10.48 -8.32 11.43
C MET A 118 11.63 -7.41 11.00
N ALA A 119 12.24 -6.72 11.96
CA ALA A 119 13.43 -5.90 11.70
C ALA A 119 14.42 -5.92 12.87
N SER A 120 15.69 -5.69 12.59
CA SER A 120 16.71 -5.46 13.63
C SER A 120 16.47 -4.13 14.34
N LEU A 121 16.96 -3.99 15.58
CA LEU A 121 16.80 -2.75 16.35
C LEU A 121 17.55 -1.56 15.73
N ASP A 122 18.66 -1.82 15.03
CA ASP A 122 19.39 -0.80 14.27
C ASP A 122 18.77 -0.52 12.88
N GLY A 123 17.74 -1.30 12.51
CA GLY A 123 17.01 -1.18 11.25
C GLY A 123 17.84 -1.48 10.00
N ARG A 124 18.98 -2.18 10.13
CA ARG A 124 19.80 -2.61 8.98
C ARG A 124 19.32 -3.92 8.36
N VAL A 125 18.45 -4.64 9.03
CA VAL A 125 17.94 -5.94 8.58
C VAL A 125 16.42 -5.90 8.63
N ALA A 126 15.77 -6.26 7.53
CA ALA A 126 14.37 -6.65 7.53
C ALA A 126 14.29 -8.14 7.19
N LEU A 127 13.47 -8.89 7.94
CA LEU A 127 13.16 -10.27 7.65
C LEU A 127 11.66 -10.39 7.44
N VAL A 128 11.26 -11.06 6.36
CA VAL A 128 9.86 -11.47 6.17
C VAL A 128 9.80 -12.96 5.89
N ALA A 129 8.67 -13.57 6.22
CA ALA A 129 8.33 -14.89 5.74
C ALA A 129 6.92 -14.85 5.14
N THR A 130 6.77 -15.50 4.00
CA THR A 130 5.55 -15.43 3.20
C THR A 130 5.20 -16.78 2.61
N THR A 131 3.90 -17.00 2.44
CA THR A 131 3.35 -18.10 1.63
C THR A 131 3.03 -17.56 0.24
N TRP A 132 3.60 -18.18 -0.78
CA TRP A 132 3.44 -17.81 -2.18
C TRP A 132 2.15 -18.37 -2.77
N GLY A 133 1.72 -17.81 -3.91
CA GLY A 133 0.48 -18.22 -4.57
C GLY A 133 0.45 -19.66 -5.10
N ASP A 134 1.62 -20.31 -5.20
CA ASP A 134 1.76 -21.73 -5.54
C ASP A 134 1.73 -22.66 -4.31
N GLY A 135 1.48 -22.10 -3.12
CA GLY A 135 1.42 -22.83 -1.85
C GLY A 135 2.79 -23.10 -1.22
N THR A 136 3.90 -22.73 -1.85
CA THR A 136 5.22 -22.79 -1.20
C THR A 136 5.38 -21.66 -0.17
N ALA A 137 6.31 -21.81 0.76
CA ALA A 137 6.66 -20.75 1.71
C ALA A 137 8.17 -20.60 1.84
N SER A 138 8.63 -19.39 2.15
CA SER A 138 10.06 -19.13 2.40
C SER A 138 10.25 -17.92 3.32
N SER A 139 11.40 -17.88 3.98
CA SER A 139 11.92 -16.72 4.69
C SER A 139 12.89 -15.97 3.79
N LEU A 140 12.95 -14.65 3.93
CA LEU A 140 13.88 -13.82 3.17
C LEU A 140 14.31 -12.62 4.00
N VAL A 141 15.57 -12.24 3.82
CA VAL A 141 16.22 -11.13 4.52
C VAL A 141 16.62 -10.07 3.51
N LEU A 142 16.31 -8.81 3.84
CA LEU A 142 16.79 -7.62 3.17
C LEU A 142 17.82 -6.92 4.07
N ILE A 143 19.05 -6.81 3.59
CA ILE A 143 20.22 -6.25 4.26
C ILE A 143 20.46 -4.83 3.73
N ASP A 144 20.64 -3.90 4.66
CA ASP A 144 20.72 -2.47 4.39
C ASP A 144 19.58 -1.98 3.47
N PRO A 145 18.31 -1.98 3.92
CA PRO A 145 17.18 -1.54 3.11
C PRO A 145 17.36 -0.15 2.48
N ALA A 146 18.16 0.73 3.09
CA ALA A 146 18.51 2.04 2.54
C ALA A 146 19.36 1.97 1.27
N LYS A 147 20.05 0.87 1.00
CA LYS A 147 20.84 0.66 -0.22
C LYS A 147 20.08 -0.13 -1.29
N ALA A 148 18.97 -0.76 -0.94
CA ALA A 148 18.17 -1.60 -1.82
C ALA A 148 17.49 -0.77 -2.94
N PRO A 149 17.80 -1.01 -4.23
CA PRO A 149 17.25 -0.22 -5.34
C PRO A 149 15.72 -0.28 -5.45
N THR A 150 15.08 -1.38 -5.06
CA THR A 150 13.61 -1.51 -5.07
C THR A 150 12.97 -0.66 -3.99
N VAL A 151 13.53 -0.63 -2.78
CA VAL A 151 13.09 0.29 -1.72
C VAL A 151 13.23 1.74 -2.19
N GLN A 152 14.38 2.07 -2.79
CA GLN A 152 14.65 3.42 -3.29
C GLN A 152 13.64 3.84 -4.37
N ARG A 153 13.44 3.01 -5.40
CA ARG A 153 12.45 3.28 -6.46
C ARG A 153 11.03 3.37 -5.92
N TYR A 154 10.66 2.52 -4.98
CA TYR A 154 9.33 2.52 -4.40
C TYR A 154 9.06 3.79 -3.58
N MET A 155 10.01 4.22 -2.75
CA MET A 155 9.86 5.44 -1.94
C MET A 155 9.86 6.70 -2.80
N SER A 156 10.71 6.78 -3.83
CA SER A 156 10.64 7.87 -4.81
C SER A 156 9.31 7.87 -5.58
N ARG A 157 8.78 6.70 -5.91
CA ARG A 157 7.45 6.59 -6.52
C ARG A 157 6.37 7.13 -5.59
N ILE A 158 6.38 6.78 -4.30
CA ILE A 158 5.42 7.36 -3.34
C ILE A 158 5.57 8.88 -3.25
N ALA A 159 6.80 9.38 -3.13
CA ALA A 159 7.06 10.82 -3.02
C ALA A 159 6.55 11.62 -4.21
N ALA A 160 6.70 11.08 -5.43
CA ALA A 160 6.23 11.69 -6.66
C ALA A 160 4.74 11.41 -6.95
N ASN A 161 4.14 10.43 -6.29
CA ASN A 161 2.78 10.00 -6.54
C ASN A 161 1.81 10.93 -5.82
N VAL A 162 1.21 11.85 -6.59
CA VAL A 162 0.20 12.79 -6.09
C VAL A 162 -1.02 12.13 -5.46
N ALA A 163 -1.15 10.90 -5.83
CA ALA A 163 -2.25 10.06 -5.57
C ALA A 163 -2.00 9.29 -4.23
N ALA A 164 -0.76 9.12 -3.78
CA ALA A 164 -0.39 8.25 -2.66
C ALA A 164 -1.33 8.35 -1.44
N SER A 165 -1.76 7.19 -0.92
CA SER A 165 -2.65 7.09 0.24
C SER A 165 -2.00 7.67 1.50
N GLU A 166 -2.80 8.03 2.51
CA GLU A 166 -2.25 8.54 3.77
C GLU A 166 -1.32 7.52 4.46
N SER A 167 -1.61 6.22 4.35
CA SER A 167 -0.72 5.17 4.84
C SER A 167 0.63 5.17 4.11
N GLN A 168 0.64 5.32 2.78
CA GLN A 168 1.87 5.43 2.00
C GLN A 168 2.66 6.70 2.37
N ARG A 169 1.97 7.83 2.57
CA ARG A 169 2.59 9.09 2.99
C ARG A 169 3.17 9.00 4.40
N ALA A 170 2.44 8.39 5.33
CA ALA A 170 2.93 8.10 6.68
C ALA A 170 4.18 7.21 6.63
N GLY A 171 4.16 6.18 5.78
CA GLY A 171 5.32 5.31 5.52
C GLY A 171 6.52 6.08 4.97
N LEU A 172 6.32 7.00 4.02
CA LEU A 172 7.38 7.86 3.50
C LEU A 172 7.95 8.82 4.57
N ARG A 173 7.10 9.42 5.41
CA ARG A 173 7.55 10.26 6.53
C ARG A 173 8.35 9.46 7.55
N ALA A 174 7.90 8.25 7.89
CA ALA A 174 8.63 7.34 8.77
C ALA A 174 9.98 6.93 8.15
N TRP A 175 10.04 6.73 6.83
CA TRP A 175 11.28 6.44 6.12
C TRP A 175 12.29 7.60 6.20
N HIS A 176 11.83 8.84 6.04
CA HIS A 176 12.67 10.02 6.23
C HIS A 176 13.21 10.11 7.66
N ALA A 177 12.35 9.92 8.66
CA ALA A 177 12.77 9.94 10.07
C ALA A 177 13.80 8.84 10.37
N TYR A 178 13.63 7.64 9.81
CA TYR A 178 14.61 6.56 9.87
C TYR A 178 15.94 6.97 9.25
N LEU A 179 15.96 7.46 7.99
CA LEU A 179 17.20 7.86 7.32
C LEU A 179 17.94 8.95 8.11
N GLN A 180 17.22 9.95 8.61
CA GLN A 180 17.77 11.01 9.45
C GLN A 180 18.38 10.47 10.75
N ALA A 181 17.67 9.57 11.45
CA ALA A 181 18.17 8.94 12.67
C ALA A 181 19.43 8.09 12.43
N GLN A 182 19.58 7.51 11.24
CA GLN A 182 20.76 6.75 10.82
C GLN A 182 21.90 7.64 10.29
N GLY A 183 21.71 8.96 10.19
CA GLY A 183 22.67 9.87 9.57
C GLY A 183 22.86 9.62 8.07
N LEU A 184 21.87 9.01 7.41
CA LEU A 184 21.89 8.71 5.99
C LEU A 184 21.28 9.86 5.17
N PRO A 185 21.78 10.11 3.95
CA PRO A 185 21.22 11.15 3.09
C PRO A 185 19.81 10.76 2.63
N VAL A 186 18.91 11.73 2.62
CA VAL A 186 17.59 11.61 1.99
C VAL A 186 17.71 12.08 0.54
N PRO A 187 17.48 11.21 -0.46
CA PRO A 187 17.49 11.63 -1.86
C PRO A 187 16.44 12.70 -2.13
N ALA A 188 16.76 13.72 -2.94
CA ALA A 188 15.80 14.76 -3.31
C ALA A 188 14.56 14.20 -4.02
N SER A 189 14.69 13.08 -4.73
CA SER A 189 13.58 12.35 -5.36
C SER A 189 12.60 11.72 -4.36
N MET A 190 12.93 11.71 -3.07
CA MET A 190 12.06 11.20 -2.00
C MET A 190 11.43 12.31 -1.17
N THR A 191 11.75 13.57 -1.45
CA THR A 191 11.09 14.70 -0.80
C THR A 191 9.61 14.69 -1.21
N PRO A 192 8.67 14.59 -0.24
CA PRO A 192 7.24 14.65 -0.56
C PRO A 192 6.93 15.97 -1.25
N LEU A 193 6.13 15.91 -2.32
CA LEU A 193 5.55 17.12 -2.89
C LEU A 193 4.65 17.79 -1.86
N SER A 194 4.73 19.12 -1.79
CA SER A 194 3.81 19.93 -1.00
C SER A 194 2.38 19.81 -1.56
N ASP A 195 1.38 20.05 -0.71
CA ASP A 195 -0.03 20.01 -1.15
C ASP A 195 -0.30 20.96 -2.34
N ALA A 196 0.40 22.10 -2.39
CA ALA A 196 0.32 23.04 -3.51
C ALA A 196 0.88 22.45 -4.82
N GLU A 197 2.04 21.79 -4.80
CA GLU A 197 2.62 21.12 -5.97
C GLU A 197 1.75 19.94 -6.43
N LEU A 198 1.14 19.24 -5.48
CA LEU A 198 0.19 18.17 -5.75
C LEU A 198 -1.05 18.71 -6.47
N ASP A 199 -1.66 19.76 -5.96
CA ASP A 199 -2.84 20.38 -6.57
C ASP A 199 -2.53 21.03 -7.91
N GLU A 200 -1.32 21.58 -8.10
CA GLU A 200 -0.85 22.03 -9.41
C GLU A 200 -0.75 20.88 -10.41
N ARG A 201 -0.14 19.76 -10.04
CA ARG A 201 -0.06 18.57 -10.91
C ARG A 201 -1.44 18.00 -11.26
N ARG A 202 -2.34 17.92 -10.28
CA ARG A 202 -3.73 17.46 -10.50
C ARG A 202 -4.46 18.39 -11.46
N ARG A 203 -4.33 19.71 -11.29
CA ARG A 203 -4.89 20.71 -12.22
C ARG A 203 -4.28 20.58 -13.62
N ALA A 204 -2.96 20.40 -13.72
CA ALA A 204 -2.27 20.28 -15.00
C ALA A 204 -2.70 19.03 -15.78
N ALA A 205 -2.86 17.89 -15.11
CA ALA A 205 -3.32 16.65 -15.74
C ALA A 205 -4.79 16.73 -16.21
N MET A 206 -5.64 17.47 -15.50
CA MET A 206 -7.05 17.65 -15.85
C MET A 206 -7.31 18.81 -16.81
N ALA A 207 -6.35 19.74 -16.97
CA ALA A 207 -6.48 20.92 -17.83
C ALA A 207 -6.90 20.62 -19.29
N PRO A 208 -6.43 19.54 -19.95
CA PRO A 208 -6.81 19.23 -21.34
C PRO A 208 -8.32 18.98 -21.53
N PHE A 209 -9.03 18.57 -20.47
CA PHE A 209 -10.46 18.22 -20.57
C PHE A 209 -11.39 19.41 -20.32
N GLY A 210 -10.88 20.56 -19.84
CA GLY A 210 -11.65 21.79 -19.63
C GLY A 210 -12.73 21.71 -18.53
N ARG A 211 -13.44 22.82 -18.32
CA ARG A 211 -14.59 22.91 -17.40
C ARG A 211 -15.92 22.87 -18.17
N VAL A 212 -16.98 22.38 -17.54
CA VAL A 212 -18.33 22.30 -18.12
C VAL A 212 -19.10 23.59 -17.85
N THR A 213 -20.07 23.97 -18.69
CA THR A 213 -20.97 25.10 -18.38
C THR A 213 -22.01 24.72 -17.32
N THR A 214 -22.29 25.61 -16.35
CA THR A 214 -23.14 25.32 -15.17
C THR A 214 -24.56 24.82 -15.52
N GLY A 215 -25.07 25.18 -16.70
CA GLY A 215 -26.43 24.84 -17.15
C GLY A 215 -26.54 23.65 -18.10
N ALA A 216 -25.44 22.93 -18.37
CA ALA A 216 -25.51 21.79 -19.28
C ALA A 216 -26.36 20.65 -18.67
N PRO A 217 -27.39 20.14 -19.37
CA PRO A 217 -28.10 18.93 -18.92
C PRO A 217 -27.12 17.76 -18.92
N LEU A 218 -27.31 16.76 -18.07
CA LEU A 218 -26.38 15.61 -17.97
C LEU A 218 -27.06 14.28 -18.32
N THR A 219 -28.17 14.32 -19.05
CA THR A 219 -28.98 13.16 -19.43
C THR A 219 -28.44 12.41 -20.65
N ASP A 220 -27.45 12.99 -21.34
CA ASP A 220 -26.83 12.49 -22.58
C ASP A 220 -25.60 11.61 -22.33
N LEU A 221 -25.04 11.63 -21.12
CA LEU A 221 -23.72 11.06 -20.80
C LEU A 221 -23.56 9.59 -21.16
N ARG A 222 -24.61 8.78 -21.02
CA ARG A 222 -24.57 7.34 -21.32
C ARG A 222 -24.24 7.02 -22.78
N ASN A 223 -24.44 7.98 -23.69
CA ASN A 223 -24.23 7.80 -25.12
C ASN A 223 -22.77 8.06 -25.55
N GLY A 224 -21.93 8.56 -24.63
CA GLY A 224 -20.54 8.92 -24.91
C GLY A 224 -19.54 7.76 -24.88
N PHE A 225 -19.97 6.58 -24.45
CA PHE A 225 -19.12 5.39 -24.34
C PHE A 225 -19.07 4.62 -25.66
N ARG A 226 -17.90 4.05 -25.99
CA ARG A 226 -17.74 3.12 -27.12
C ARG A 226 -18.52 1.82 -26.90
N ASP A 227 -18.42 1.28 -25.69
CA ASP A 227 -18.92 -0.05 -25.33
C ASP A 227 -19.16 -0.16 -23.81
N GLU A 228 -19.71 -1.31 -23.40
CA GLU A 228 -20.00 -1.59 -22.00
C GLU A 228 -18.73 -1.67 -21.14
N GLU A 229 -17.61 -2.13 -21.71
CA GLU A 229 -16.35 -2.30 -20.99
C GLU A 229 -15.77 -0.95 -20.59
N GLN A 230 -15.71 0.00 -21.53
CA GLN A 230 -15.28 1.37 -21.26
C GLN A 230 -16.19 2.03 -20.20
N ARG A 231 -17.51 1.81 -20.31
CA ARG A 231 -18.47 2.30 -19.31
C ARG A 231 -18.24 1.69 -17.93
N ALA A 232 -18.06 0.37 -17.85
CA ALA A 232 -17.79 -0.34 -16.60
C ALA A 232 -16.47 0.13 -15.96
N ASN A 233 -15.43 0.35 -16.75
CA ASN A 233 -14.15 0.89 -16.31
C ASN A 233 -14.28 2.30 -15.74
N VAL A 234 -14.96 3.22 -16.44
CA VAL A 234 -15.20 4.59 -15.94
C VAL A 234 -16.03 4.57 -14.66
N LYS A 235 -17.08 3.75 -14.60
CA LYS A 235 -17.87 3.58 -13.38
C LYS A 235 -17.01 3.09 -12.22
N TRP A 236 -16.13 2.13 -12.46
CA TRP A 236 -15.20 1.64 -11.45
C TRP A 236 -14.28 2.76 -10.95
N LEU A 237 -13.77 3.63 -11.83
CA LEU A 237 -12.92 4.76 -11.47
C LEU A 237 -13.66 5.80 -10.63
N VAL A 238 -14.86 6.22 -11.06
CA VAL A 238 -15.63 7.21 -10.31
C VAL A 238 -15.98 6.68 -8.91
N HIS A 239 -16.41 5.42 -8.81
CA HIS A 239 -16.72 4.80 -7.51
C HIS A 239 -15.49 4.59 -6.63
N SER A 240 -14.39 4.09 -7.19
CA SER A 240 -13.23 3.63 -6.42
C SER A 240 -12.20 4.73 -6.14
N LEU A 241 -12.19 5.80 -6.93
CA LEU A 241 -11.16 6.85 -6.87
C LEU A 241 -11.72 8.23 -6.54
N LEU A 242 -12.90 8.57 -7.05
CA LEU A 242 -13.49 9.90 -6.85
C LEU A 242 -14.46 9.91 -5.65
N ALA A 243 -15.37 8.94 -5.59
CA ALA A 243 -16.37 8.79 -4.54
C ALA A 243 -15.81 8.14 -3.25
N ASP A 244 -14.65 8.60 -2.82
CA ASP A 244 -14.00 8.18 -1.57
C ASP A 244 -14.83 8.60 -0.34
N ASP A 245 -14.80 7.79 0.73
CA ASP A 245 -15.68 7.90 1.90
C ASP A 245 -15.19 8.89 2.97
N HIS A 246 -14.00 9.47 2.79
CA HIS A 246 -13.45 10.48 3.69
C HIS A 246 -14.32 11.74 3.83
N ASN A 247 -15.14 12.08 2.82
CA ASN A 247 -16.15 13.12 2.92
C ASN A 247 -17.51 12.59 2.41
N GLN A 248 -18.42 12.34 3.35
CA GLN A 248 -19.73 11.75 3.07
C GLN A 248 -20.61 12.61 2.15
N GLU A 249 -20.45 13.94 2.19
CA GLU A 249 -21.22 14.84 1.34
C GLU A 249 -20.74 14.75 -0.11
N GLU A 250 -19.43 14.86 -0.34
CA GLU A 250 -18.83 14.68 -1.68
C GLU A 250 -19.17 13.32 -2.28
N CYS A 251 -19.01 12.26 -1.47
CA CYS A 251 -19.30 10.88 -1.88
C CYS A 251 -20.76 10.76 -2.36
N ARG A 252 -21.72 11.35 -1.65
CA ARG A 252 -23.13 11.34 -2.04
C ARG A 252 -23.37 11.95 -3.41
N TYR A 253 -22.77 13.10 -3.70
CA TYR A 253 -22.95 13.78 -4.99
C TYR A 253 -22.22 13.08 -6.14
N LEU A 254 -21.02 12.53 -5.88
CA LEU A 254 -20.29 11.72 -6.85
C LEU A 254 -20.99 10.38 -7.14
N MET A 255 -21.66 9.78 -6.15
CA MET A 255 -22.49 8.60 -6.38
C MET A 255 -23.74 8.92 -7.22
N ARG A 256 -24.39 10.07 -7.02
CA ARG A 256 -25.48 10.51 -7.90
C ARG A 256 -25.01 10.72 -9.33
N PHE A 257 -23.84 11.35 -9.50
CA PHE A 257 -23.19 11.49 -10.80
C PHE A 257 -22.88 10.13 -11.44
N TRP A 258 -22.35 9.19 -10.65
CA TRP A 258 -22.06 7.82 -11.08
C TRP A 258 -23.30 7.10 -11.61
N TRP A 259 -24.45 7.17 -10.91
CA TRP A 259 -25.70 6.56 -11.35
C TRP A 259 -26.15 7.10 -12.71
N GLN A 260 -26.00 8.42 -12.88
CA GLN A 260 -26.38 9.13 -14.09
C GLN A 260 -25.57 8.72 -15.33
N LEU A 261 -24.39 8.11 -15.18
CA LEU A 261 -23.64 7.51 -16.31
C LEU A 261 -24.39 6.35 -16.98
N THR A 262 -25.42 5.81 -16.33
CA THR A 262 -26.23 4.70 -16.84
C THR A 262 -27.72 5.02 -17.00
N MET A 263 -28.21 6.01 -16.26
CA MET A 263 -29.63 6.38 -16.26
C MET A 263 -29.99 7.35 -17.39
N THR A 264 -31.27 7.42 -17.73
CA THR A 264 -31.81 8.37 -18.74
C THR A 264 -32.33 9.67 -18.13
N TYR A 265 -32.26 9.81 -16.80
CA TYR A 265 -32.80 10.93 -16.07
C TYR A 265 -31.72 11.57 -15.20
N GLN A 266 -31.98 12.78 -14.74
CA GLN A 266 -30.99 13.60 -14.04
C GLN A 266 -31.09 13.45 -12.52
N GLU A 267 -30.04 12.94 -11.89
CA GLU A 267 -29.84 12.79 -10.44
C GLU A 267 -29.03 13.96 -9.85
N VAL A 268 -28.18 14.59 -10.65
CA VAL A 268 -27.32 15.69 -10.21
C VAL A 268 -27.10 16.72 -11.32
N THR A 269 -27.00 17.99 -10.95
CA THR A 269 -26.64 19.09 -11.85
C THR A 269 -25.16 19.44 -11.76
N VAL A 270 -24.60 20.10 -12.78
CA VAL A 270 -23.24 20.65 -12.72
C VAL A 270 -23.11 21.67 -11.58
N HIS A 271 -24.16 22.46 -11.32
CA HIS A 271 -24.20 23.38 -10.17
C HIS A 271 -24.02 22.63 -8.84
N GLN A 272 -24.77 21.56 -8.63
CA GLN A 272 -24.67 20.75 -7.41
C GLN A 272 -23.30 20.09 -7.27
N LEU A 273 -22.69 19.63 -8.37
CA LEU A 273 -21.32 19.13 -8.32
C LEU A 273 -20.35 20.24 -7.87
N ARG A 274 -20.49 21.47 -8.38
CA ARG A 274 -19.63 22.60 -7.99
C ARG A 274 -19.78 23.03 -6.54
N GLU A 275 -20.99 22.94 -6.03
CA GLU A 275 -21.33 23.36 -4.67
C GLU A 275 -20.84 22.35 -3.63
N HIS A 276 -20.86 21.06 -3.96
CA HIS A 276 -20.67 19.98 -2.97
C HIS A 276 -19.48 19.06 -3.23
N VAL A 277 -18.72 19.25 -4.31
CA VAL A 277 -17.53 18.43 -4.62
C VAL A 277 -16.30 19.33 -4.62
N GLY A 278 -15.28 18.95 -3.84
CA GLY A 278 -14.00 19.65 -3.79
C GLY A 278 -13.37 19.85 -5.18
N GLU A 279 -12.68 20.97 -5.36
CA GLU A 279 -12.22 21.47 -6.67
C GLU A 279 -11.52 20.40 -7.51
N THR A 280 -10.65 19.61 -6.90
CA THR A 280 -9.88 18.57 -7.60
C THR A 280 -10.78 17.48 -8.18
N LYS A 281 -11.71 16.93 -7.38
CA LYS A 281 -12.64 15.88 -7.83
C LYS A 281 -13.67 16.45 -8.81
N LEU A 282 -14.05 17.71 -8.63
CA LEU A 282 -14.90 18.43 -9.56
C LEU A 282 -14.23 18.55 -10.94
N LEU A 283 -12.94 18.91 -11.01
CA LEU A 283 -12.21 18.96 -12.29
C LEU A 283 -12.21 17.61 -13.00
N ALA A 284 -12.05 16.51 -12.25
CA ALA A 284 -12.14 15.17 -12.82
C ALA A 284 -13.54 14.84 -13.35
N ALA A 285 -14.60 15.17 -12.59
CA ALA A 285 -15.99 14.95 -13.00
C ALA A 285 -16.37 15.80 -14.24
N GLU A 286 -15.99 17.08 -14.25
CA GLU A 286 -16.18 17.97 -15.39
C GLU A 286 -15.38 17.49 -16.62
N GLY A 287 -14.14 17.05 -16.41
CA GLY A 287 -13.33 16.46 -17.46
C GLY A 287 -13.96 15.22 -18.08
N LEU A 288 -14.58 14.35 -17.26
CA LEU A 288 -15.31 13.17 -17.76
C LEU A 288 -16.51 13.56 -18.60
N ILE A 289 -17.30 14.54 -18.14
CA ILE A 289 -18.46 15.05 -18.89
C ILE A 289 -18.03 15.55 -20.27
N ASN A 290 -16.94 16.32 -20.34
CA ASN A 290 -16.42 16.83 -21.61
C ASN A 290 -15.86 15.70 -22.49
N ALA A 291 -15.16 14.73 -21.91
CA ALA A 291 -14.64 13.56 -22.63
C ALA A 291 -15.78 12.75 -23.26
N LEU A 292 -16.83 12.44 -22.49
CA LEU A 292 -18.02 11.72 -22.96
C LEU A 292 -18.75 12.43 -24.11
N ARG A 293 -18.71 13.76 -24.13
CA ARG A 293 -19.30 14.57 -25.21
C ARG A 293 -18.41 14.75 -26.42
N SER A 294 -17.13 14.46 -26.28
CA SER A 294 -16.14 14.67 -27.33
C SER A 294 -15.94 13.40 -28.15
N SER A 295 -15.39 12.35 -27.55
CA SER A 295 -15.21 11.06 -28.21
C SER A 295 -14.83 9.96 -27.20
N PRO A 296 -14.99 8.68 -27.55
CA PRO A 296 -14.52 7.59 -26.71
C PRO A 296 -13.00 7.59 -26.46
N GLU A 297 -12.19 8.08 -27.40
CA GLU A 297 -10.74 8.21 -27.23
C GLU A 297 -10.40 9.25 -26.14
N GLN A 298 -11.21 10.31 -26.02
CA GLN A 298 -11.07 11.28 -24.93
C GLN A 298 -11.44 10.65 -23.58
N VAL A 299 -12.38 9.70 -23.55
CA VAL A 299 -12.72 8.93 -22.34
C VAL A 299 -11.55 8.04 -21.93
N ASP A 300 -10.85 7.43 -22.89
CA ASP A 300 -9.63 6.63 -22.63
C ASP A 300 -8.48 7.52 -22.12
N ALA A 301 -8.28 8.70 -22.73
CA ALA A 301 -7.29 9.68 -22.26
C ALA A 301 -7.61 10.20 -20.85
N TRP A 302 -8.88 10.49 -20.56
CA TRP A 302 -9.35 10.86 -19.23
C TRP A 302 -9.10 9.74 -18.22
N THR A 303 -9.39 8.50 -18.58
CA THR A 303 -9.16 7.33 -17.74
C THR A 303 -7.69 7.19 -17.36
N ALA A 304 -6.78 7.38 -18.32
CA ALA A 304 -5.34 7.35 -18.07
C ALA A 304 -4.93 8.48 -17.10
N ALA A 305 -5.40 9.71 -17.34
CA ALA A 305 -5.08 10.86 -16.51
C ALA A 305 -5.63 10.73 -15.08
N VAL A 306 -6.87 10.24 -14.90
CA VAL A 306 -7.45 10.03 -13.57
C VAL A 306 -6.69 8.97 -12.79
N ARG A 307 -6.28 7.87 -13.42
CA ARG A 307 -5.46 6.83 -12.76
C ARG A 307 -4.09 7.36 -12.32
N GLU A 308 -3.55 8.36 -13.03
CA GLU A 308 -2.31 9.02 -12.66
C GLU A 308 -2.49 9.94 -11.44
N VAL A 309 -3.63 10.63 -11.32
CA VAL A 309 -3.82 11.68 -10.30
C VAL A 309 -4.64 11.29 -9.07
N PHE A 310 -5.47 10.25 -9.15
CA PHE A 310 -6.24 9.68 -8.04
C PHE A 310 -5.96 8.17 -8.02
N PRO A 311 -5.28 7.57 -7.03
CA PRO A 311 -5.02 6.15 -7.07
C PRO A 311 -6.05 5.44 -6.22
N PHE A 312 -6.04 4.14 -6.37
CA PHE A 312 -6.83 3.27 -5.53
C PHE A 312 -6.32 3.34 -4.08
N ALA A 313 -7.20 3.68 -3.13
CA ALA A 313 -6.93 3.43 -1.73
C ALA A 313 -6.97 1.90 -1.51
N GLU A 314 -5.80 1.29 -1.28
CA GLU A 314 -5.67 -0.16 -1.03
C GLU A 314 -6.42 -0.66 0.23
N SER A 315 -7.14 0.18 0.97
CA SER A 315 -7.85 -0.19 2.19
C SER A 315 -9.08 -1.09 1.99
N ARG A 316 -9.48 -1.43 0.76
CA ARG A 316 -10.54 -2.43 0.50
C ARG A 316 -9.99 -3.80 0.13
N LYS A 317 -9.19 -4.40 1.02
CA LYS A 317 -9.03 -5.87 1.10
C LYS A 317 -8.98 -6.33 2.55
N SER A 318 -10.13 -6.73 3.08
CA SER A 318 -10.26 -7.90 3.98
C SER A 318 -11.72 -8.16 4.35
N SER A 319 -12.40 -8.94 3.50
CA SER A 319 -13.09 -10.16 3.93
C SER A 319 -13.48 -10.94 2.68
N PRO A 320 -12.91 -12.12 2.41
CA PRO A 320 -13.65 -13.15 1.72
C PRO A 320 -14.69 -13.69 2.71
N GLU A 321 -15.97 -13.48 2.41
CA GLU A 321 -17.00 -14.45 2.83
C GLU A 321 -16.87 -15.72 1.99
#